data_AF-A0AAZ3RCG7-F1
#
_entry.id   AF-A0AAZ3RCG7-F1
#
_cell.length_a   1.000
_cell.length_b   1.000
_cell.length_c   1.000
_cell.angle_alpha   90.00
_cell.angle_beta   90.00
_cell.angle_gamma   90.00
#
_symmetry.space_group_name_H-M   'P 1'
#
loop_
_entity.id
_entity.type
_entity.pdbx_description
1 polymer ?
#
loop_
_entity_poly.entity_id
_entity_poly.type
_entity_poly.pdbx_seq_one_letter_code
_entity_poly.pdbx_strand_id
1 'polypeptide(L)'
;MCTCGCISRPTLKLSASLLDITGKSNEISQDLRKKIVDLHKSGSSLGASSKRLKVPHSSVQTIVHKYKHHGTTQLSYCSGRRRVLSPRDERTLVQKVQINPRTTAKDLVK
;
A
#
# COMPACT_ATOMS: atom_id res chain seq x y z
N MET A 1 35.83 -16.01 35.36
CA MET A 1 34.43 -15.68 35.74
C MET A 1 33.91 -14.65 34.76
N CYS A 2 33.07 -15.03 33.81
CA CYS A 2 32.57 -14.14 32.76
C CYS A 2 31.22 -13.56 33.18
N THR A 3 31.17 -12.28 33.53
CA THR A 3 29.92 -11.57 33.83
C THR A 3 29.31 -11.05 32.53
N CYS A 4 28.62 -11.91 31.79
CA CYS A 4 27.80 -11.46 30.66
C CYS A 4 26.54 -10.79 31.24
N GLY A 5 26.54 -9.46 31.28
CA GLY A 5 25.39 -8.66 31.68
C GLY A 5 24.23 -8.89 30.71
N CYS A 6 23.27 -9.71 31.11
CA CYS A 6 22.00 -9.89 30.42
C CYS A 6 21.26 -8.55 30.44
N ILE A 7 21.34 -7.77 29.34
CA ILE A 7 20.38 -6.70 29.10
C ILE A 7 19.05 -7.41 28.86
N SER A 8 18.24 -7.46 29.91
CA SER A 8 16.87 -7.91 29.91
C SER A 8 16.12 -7.15 28.81
N ARG A 9 15.88 -7.81 27.68
CA ARG A 9 14.91 -7.34 26.69
C ARG A 9 13.58 -7.20 27.42
N PRO A 10 12.99 -6.00 27.52
CA PRO A 10 11.63 -5.91 28.01
C PRO A 10 10.76 -6.58 26.94
N THR A 11 10.22 -7.75 27.27
CA THR A 11 9.08 -8.30 26.54
C THR A 11 7.95 -7.31 26.76
N LEU A 12 7.79 -6.40 25.80
CA LEU A 12 6.63 -5.54 25.72
C LEU A 12 5.43 -6.48 25.69
N LYS A 13 4.76 -6.62 26.82
CA LYS A 13 3.47 -7.29 26.94
C LYS A 13 2.55 -6.56 25.98
N LEU A 14 2.37 -7.11 24.78
CA LEU A 14 1.31 -6.71 23.88
C LEU A 14 0.02 -7.06 24.60
N SER A 15 -0.64 -6.04 25.17
CA SER A 15 -1.98 -6.17 25.68
C SER A 15 -2.90 -6.55 24.51
N ALA A 16 -3.78 -7.51 24.77
CA ALA A 16 -4.63 -8.21 23.83
C ALA A 16 -5.63 -7.33 23.04
N SER A 17 -5.59 -5.99 23.18
CA SER A 17 -6.41 -5.04 22.43
C SER A 17 -5.80 -4.58 21.10
N LEU A 18 -4.54 -4.96 20.79
CA LEU A 18 -3.87 -4.56 19.55
C LEU A 18 -4.19 -5.48 18.34
N LEU A 19 -4.70 -6.69 18.58
CA LEU A 19 -4.95 -7.69 17.53
C LEU A 19 -6.35 -7.59 16.90
N ASP A 20 -7.27 -6.81 17.50
CA ASP A 20 -8.64 -6.69 17.00
C ASP A 20 -8.80 -5.76 15.77
N ILE A 21 -7.80 -4.92 15.50
CA ILE A 21 -7.80 -4.01 14.34
C ILE A 21 -7.28 -4.71 13.08
N THR A 22 -6.45 -5.76 13.24
CA THR A 22 -5.85 -6.51 12.12
C THR A 22 -6.77 -7.56 11.49
N GLY A 23 -7.97 -7.78 12.05
CA GLY A 23 -8.92 -8.80 11.58
C GLY A 23 -10.12 -8.29 10.78
N LYS A 24 -10.33 -6.97 10.67
CA LYS A 24 -11.46 -6.38 9.94
C LYS A 24 -10.96 -5.38 8.91
N SER A 25 -10.84 -5.87 7.67
CA SER A 25 -10.63 -5.12 6.43
C SER A 25 -9.56 -4.03 6.47
N ASN A 26 -8.29 -4.45 6.33
CA ASN A 26 -7.11 -3.93 5.59
C ASN A 26 -6.94 -2.45 5.16
N GLU A 27 -7.89 -1.56 5.39
CA GLU A 27 -7.91 -0.20 4.85
C GLU A 27 -8.08 0.81 5.97
N ILE A 28 -6.96 1.41 6.39
CA ILE A 28 -6.99 2.64 7.18
C ILE A 28 -7.73 3.70 6.36
N SER A 29 -8.81 4.25 6.93
CA SER A 29 -9.63 5.25 6.27
C SER A 29 -8.79 6.44 5.77
N GLN A 30 -9.21 7.02 4.65
CA GLN A 30 -8.50 8.17 4.06
C GLN A 30 -8.37 9.33 5.06
N ASP A 31 -9.35 9.49 5.95
CA ASP A 31 -9.36 10.55 6.96
C ASP A 31 -8.27 10.37 8.02
N LEU A 32 -8.02 9.14 8.47
CA LEU A 32 -6.92 8.86 9.40
C LEU A 32 -5.57 9.12 8.74
N ARG A 33 -5.41 8.81 7.45
CA ARG A 33 -4.18 9.11 6.71
C ARG A 33 -3.94 10.62 6.57
N LYS A 34 -4.99 11.40 6.29
CA LYS A 34 -4.90 12.87 6.24
C LYS A 34 -4.46 13.44 7.58
N LYS A 35 -5.11 13.02 8.68
CA LYS A 35 -4.73 13.41 10.04
C LYS A 35 -3.28 13.06 10.39
N ILE A 36 -2.78 11.90 9.96
CA ILE A 36 -1.37 11.51 10.16
C ILE A 36 -0.43 12.46 9.42
N VAL A 37 -0.75 12.82 8.17
CA VAL A 37 0.05 13.75 7.37
C VAL A 37 0.02 15.15 7.99
N ASP A 38 -1.12 15.62 8.48
CA ASP A 38 -1.24 16.94 9.12
C ASP A 38 -0.43 17.02 10.41
N LEU A 39 -0.48 15.97 11.25
CA LEU A 39 0.37 15.87 12.46
C LEU A 39 1.86 15.81 12.13
N HIS A 40 2.23 15.16 11.02
CA HIS A 40 3.62 15.13 10.57
C HIS A 40 4.08 16.50 10.06
N LYS A 41 3.23 17.24 9.34
CA LYS A 41 3.50 18.62 8.92
C LYS A 41 3.65 19.56 10.12
N SER A 42 2.90 19.34 11.19
CA SER A 42 3.02 20.11 12.43
C SER A 42 4.24 19.71 13.29
N GLY A 43 5.11 18.82 12.81
CA GLY A 43 6.34 18.42 13.51
C GLY A 43 6.16 17.38 14.62
N SER A 44 5.01 16.69 14.67
CA SER A 44 4.77 15.66 15.69
C SER A 44 5.62 14.41 15.42
N SER A 45 6.16 13.80 16.47
CA SER A 45 6.88 12.53 16.36
C SER A 45 5.96 11.37 15.98
N LEU A 46 6.50 10.35 15.31
CA LEU A 46 5.73 9.16 14.87
C LEU A 46 5.04 8.46 16.04
N GLY A 47 5.74 8.34 17.18
CA GLY A 47 5.20 7.75 18.40
C GLY A 47 4.07 8.58 19.01
N ALA A 48 4.15 9.91 18.96
CA ALA A 48 3.07 10.79 19.43
C ALA A 48 1.81 10.64 18.56
N SER A 49 1.97 10.58 17.24
CA SER A 49 0.86 10.37 16.30
C SER A 49 0.20 9.00 16.48
N SER A 50 0.99 7.95 16.70
CA SER A 50 0.50 6.59 16.98
C SER A 50 -0.35 6.54 18.25
N LYS A 51 0.13 7.14 19.35
CA LYS A 51 -0.61 7.21 20.62
C LYS A 51 -1.90 8.02 20.50
N ARG A 52 -1.85 9.18 19.83
CA ARG A 52 -3.02 10.06 19.65
C ARG A 52 -4.12 9.41 18.81
N LEU A 53 -3.75 8.76 17.72
CA LEU A 53 -4.70 8.20 16.76
C LEU A 53 -5.05 6.74 17.05
N LYS A 54 -4.42 6.10 18.06
CA LYS A 54 -4.55 4.67 18.37
C LYS A 54 -4.28 3.78 17.15
N VAL A 55 -3.37 4.21 16.29
CA VAL A 55 -2.93 3.49 15.09
C VAL A 55 -1.57 2.86 15.37
N PRO A 56 -1.29 1.63 14.90
CA PRO A 56 0.02 1.01 15.07
C PRO A 56 1.14 1.86 14.45
N HIS A 57 2.28 1.93 15.14
CA HIS A 57 3.42 2.74 14.74
C HIS A 57 3.93 2.40 13.33
N SER A 58 3.93 1.12 12.96
CA SER A 58 4.34 0.64 11.62
C SER A 58 3.49 1.23 10.49
N SER A 59 2.18 1.38 10.71
CA SER A 59 1.28 2.01 9.75
C SER A 59 1.54 3.50 9.61
N VAL A 60 1.75 4.22 10.73
CA VAL A 60 2.11 5.65 10.72
C VAL A 60 3.43 5.84 9.96
N GLN A 61 4.43 5.01 10.21
CA GLN A 61 5.72 5.05 9.52
C GLN A 61 5.57 4.83 8.01
N THR A 62 4.79 3.82 7.61
CA THR A 62 4.53 3.52 6.19
C THR A 62 3.84 4.69 5.48
N ILE A 63 2.84 5.31 6.12
CA ILE A 63 2.11 6.45 5.58
C ILE A 63 3.03 7.66 5.40
N VAL A 64 3.84 7.98 6.42
CA VAL A 64 4.80 9.10 6.35
C VAL A 64 5.86 8.85 5.27
N HIS A 65 6.37 7.62 5.17
CA HIS A 65 7.34 7.26 4.13
C HIS A 65 6.73 7.43 2.72
N LYS A 66 5.53 6.91 2.48
CA LYS A 66 4.80 7.10 1.22
C LYS A 66 4.54 8.57 0.91
N TYR A 67 4.17 9.36 1.92
CA TYR A 67 3.96 10.80 1.76
C TYR A 67 5.25 11.53 1.35
N LYS A 68 6.40 11.18 1.93
CA LYS A 68 7.70 11.76 1.55
C LYS A 68 8.10 11.42 0.10
N HIS A 69 7.82 10.20 -0.34
CA HIS A 69 8.20 9.75 -1.70
C HIS A 69 7.23 10.20 -2.79
N HIS A 70 5.93 10.15 -2.54
CA HIS A 70 4.90 10.40 -3.56
C HIS A 70 4.15 11.72 -3.38
N GLY A 71 4.25 12.37 -2.22
CA GLY A 71 3.51 13.59 -1.90
C GLY A 71 1.99 13.38 -1.72
N THR A 72 1.51 12.14 -1.82
CA THR A 72 0.08 11.81 -1.83
C THR A 72 -0.35 11.01 -0.61
N THR A 73 -1.53 11.34 -0.10
CA THR A 73 -2.18 10.65 1.04
C THR A 73 -3.19 9.61 0.55
N GLN A 74 -3.57 9.68 -0.73
CA GLN A 74 -4.51 8.75 -1.35
C GLN A 74 -3.92 7.35 -1.47
N LEU A 75 -4.78 6.33 -1.43
CA LEU A 75 -4.36 4.99 -1.78
C LEU A 75 -4.01 4.97 -3.27
N SER A 76 -2.81 4.50 -3.60
CA SER A 76 -2.44 4.19 -4.97
C SER A 76 -3.21 2.95 -5.42
N TYR A 77 -3.92 3.04 -6.53
CA TYR A 77 -4.46 1.86 -7.18
C TYR A 77 -3.32 0.98 -7.69
N CYS A 78 -3.38 -0.32 -7.42
CA CYS A 78 -2.44 -1.28 -8.00
C CYS A 78 -2.76 -1.42 -9.49
N SER A 79 -1.87 -0.95 -10.37
CA SER A 79 -2.06 -0.97 -11.84
C SER A 79 -2.20 -2.37 -12.46
N GLY A 80 -2.17 -3.45 -11.66
CA GLY A 80 -2.25 -4.83 -12.12
C GLY A 80 -1.08 -5.24 -13.01
N ARG A 81 -1.24 -6.35 -13.74
CA ARG A 81 -0.28 -6.80 -14.75
C ARG A 81 -0.28 -5.80 -15.92
N ARG A 82 0.91 -5.43 -16.40
CA ARG A 82 1.03 -4.60 -17.61
C ARG A 82 0.36 -5.32 -18.79
N ARG A 83 -0.39 -4.56 -19.60
CA ARG A 83 -0.95 -5.06 -20.86
C ARG A 83 0.17 -5.39 -21.82
N VAL A 84 0.04 -6.52 -22.52
CA VAL A 84 1.00 -6.98 -23.53
C VAL A 84 0.78 -6.23 -24.84
N LEU A 85 -0.49 -6.01 -25.20
CA LEU A 85 -0.89 -5.31 -26.42
C LEU A 85 -1.13 -3.83 -26.13
N SER A 86 -0.82 -2.98 -27.12
CA SER A 86 -1.20 -1.59 -27.05
C SER A 86 -2.70 -1.42 -27.35
N PRO A 87 -3.35 -0.34 -26.86
CA PRO A 87 -4.75 -0.07 -27.19
C PRO A 87 -5.03 0.07 -28.69
N ARG A 88 -3.99 0.41 -29.48
CA ARG A 88 -4.10 0.51 -30.94
C ARG A 88 -4.14 -0.88 -31.57
N ASP A 89 -3.21 -1.75 -31.19
CA ASP A 89 -3.12 -3.12 -31.72
C ASP A 89 -4.37 -3.92 -31.36
N GLU A 90 -4.89 -3.77 -30.15
CA GLU A 90 -6.17 -4.36 -29.74
C GLU A 90 -7.31 -3.95 -30.67
N ARG A 91 -7.44 -2.64 -30.99
CA ARG A 91 -8.48 -2.16 -31.91
C ARG A 91 -8.31 -2.71 -33.32
N THR A 92 -7.08 -2.75 -33.83
CA THR A 92 -6.81 -3.30 -35.17
C THR A 92 -7.09 -4.79 -35.23
N LEU A 93 -6.77 -5.55 -34.18
CA LEU A 93 -7.12 -6.96 -34.06
C LEU A 93 -8.64 -7.16 -34.09
N VAL A 94 -9.37 -6.40 -33.26
CA VAL A 94 -10.84 -6.46 -33.22
C VAL A 94 -11.45 -6.13 -34.57
N GLN A 95 -10.97 -5.08 -35.25
CA GLN A 95 -11.46 -4.70 -36.59
C GLN A 95 -11.23 -5.79 -37.63
N LYS A 96 -10.03 -6.40 -37.68
CA LYS A 96 -9.71 -7.46 -38.65
C LYS A 96 -10.61 -8.69 -38.47
N VAL A 97 -10.83 -9.10 -37.22
CA VAL A 97 -11.72 -10.22 -36.88
C VAL A 97 -13.17 -9.88 -37.23
N GLN A 98 -13.61 -8.63 -37.00
CA GLN A 98 -14.97 -8.22 -37.30
C GLN A 98 -15.25 -8.14 -38.81
N ILE A 99 -14.28 -7.72 -39.62
CA ILE A 99 -14.38 -7.69 -41.08
C ILE A 99 -14.37 -9.12 -41.65
N ASN A 100 -13.47 -9.98 -41.15
CA ASN A 100 -13.30 -11.34 -41.61
C ASN A 100 -13.32 -12.32 -40.43
N PRO A 101 -14.48 -12.83 -40.00
CA PRO A 101 -14.59 -13.65 -38.80
C PRO A 101 -13.90 -15.02 -38.90
N ARG A 102 -13.48 -15.44 -40.11
CA ARG A 102 -12.71 -16.66 -40.34
C ARG A 102 -11.19 -16.46 -40.22
N THR A 103 -10.71 -15.26 -39.89
CA THR A 103 -9.27 -15.01 -39.70
C THR A 103 -8.74 -15.76 -38.48
N THR A 104 -7.60 -16.41 -38.65
CA THR A 104 -6.94 -17.18 -37.59
C THR A 104 -5.89 -16.34 -36.88
N ALA A 105 -5.54 -16.71 -35.65
CA ALA A 105 -4.49 -16.00 -34.89
C ALA A 105 -3.15 -15.89 -35.64
N LYS A 106 -2.81 -16.89 -36.46
CA LYS A 106 -1.61 -16.88 -37.32
C LYS A 106 -1.60 -15.74 -38.34
N ASP A 107 -2.78 -15.37 -38.85
CA ASP A 107 -2.95 -14.31 -39.87
C ASP A 107 -2.99 -12.91 -39.22
N LEU A 108 -3.13 -12.86 -37.90
CA LEU A 108 -3.23 -11.64 -37.10
C LEU A 108 -1.88 -11.23 -36.48
N VAL A 109 -0.97 -12.18 -36.29
CA VAL A 109 0.40 -11.94 -35.82
C VAL A 109 1.27 -11.60 -37.03
N LYS A 110 1.99 -10.48 -36.96
CA LYS A 110 3.03 -10.11 -37.92
C LYS A 110 4.40 -10.37 -37.32
#